data_AF-A0AAQ3S465-F1
#
_entry.id   AF-A0AAQ3S465-F1
#
_cell.length_a   1.000
_cell.length_b   1.000
_cell.length_c   1.000
_cell.angle_alpha   90.00
_cell.angle_beta   90.00
_cell.angle_gamma   90.00
#
_symmetry.space_group_name_H-M   'P 1'
#
loop_
_entity.id
_entity.type
_entity.pdbx_description
1 polymer ?
#
loop_
_entity_poly.entity_id
_entity_poly.type
_entity_poly.pdbx_seq_one_letter_code
_entity_poly.pdbx_strand_id
1 'polypeptide(L)'
;EPLVHRDLKPTNILLDKNYVSKISDVGLARLVPPSVADQTTQYLLTGAAGKFCYIDPEYQQTGLLGVKSDVYSLGVVLLQIITGKSPMGLSYLVKKALLSNTLSEVLDPSVTDWPIEATSSFAKLALKCCELRKRDRPDLGTVVLPELYRIKVVGG
;
A
#
# COMPACT_ATOMS: atom_id res chain seq x y z
N GLU A 1 20.03 -4.03 -8.28
CA GLU A 1 18.95 -5.03 -8.21
C GLU A 1 17.88 -4.52 -7.25
N PRO A 2 16.58 -4.68 -7.54
CA PRO A 2 15.53 -4.25 -6.61
C PRO A 2 15.52 -5.11 -5.33
N LEU A 3 15.38 -4.44 -4.18
CA LEU A 3 15.17 -5.07 -2.88
C LEU A 3 13.67 -5.11 -2.59
N VAL A 4 13.11 -6.29 -2.27
CA VAL A 4 11.70 -6.47 -1.92
C VAL A 4 11.58 -6.78 -0.43
N HIS A 5 10.74 -6.04 0.29
CA HIS A 5 10.56 -6.09 1.74
C HIS A 5 9.75 -7.29 2.22
N ARG A 6 8.63 -7.61 1.53
CA ARG A 6 7.73 -8.78 1.77
C ARG A 6 6.85 -8.74 3.01
N ASP A 7 7.13 -7.86 3.96
CA ASP A 7 6.29 -7.66 5.16
C ASP A 7 6.05 -6.17 5.43
N LEU A 8 5.74 -5.42 4.38
CA LEU A 8 5.45 -4.00 4.51
C LEU A 8 4.04 -3.83 5.11
N LYS A 9 3.97 -3.24 6.30
CA LYS A 9 2.74 -3.02 7.07
C LYS A 9 2.98 -1.89 8.09
N PRO A 10 1.93 -1.31 8.70
CA PRO A 10 2.09 -0.17 9.61
C PRO A 10 3.05 -0.45 10.78
N THR A 11 3.03 -1.66 11.36
CA THR A 11 3.93 -2.00 12.48
C THR A 11 5.41 -2.05 12.09
N ASN A 12 5.71 -2.11 10.79
CA ASN A 12 7.07 -2.14 10.23
C ASN A 12 7.45 -0.78 9.61
N ILE A 13 6.63 0.25 9.80
CA ILE A 13 6.91 1.64 9.43
C ILE A 13 6.97 2.43 10.74
N LEU A 14 8.18 2.61 11.24
CA LEU A 14 8.44 3.33 12.49
C LEU A 14 8.45 4.83 12.24
N LEU A 15 8.09 5.60 13.26
CA LEU A 15 8.20 7.06 13.26
C LEU A 15 9.24 7.48 14.31
N ASP A 16 10.15 8.37 13.94
CA ASP A 16 11.03 9.00 14.93
C ASP A 16 10.35 10.19 15.62
N LYS A 17 11.08 10.86 16.53
CA LYS A 17 10.58 12.01 17.30
C LYS A 17 10.12 13.20 16.43
N ASN A 18 10.54 13.26 15.18
CA ASN A 18 10.16 14.30 14.22
C ASN A 18 9.10 13.79 13.22
N TYR A 19 8.47 12.64 13.50
CA TYR A 19 7.53 11.96 12.60
C TYR A 19 8.12 11.59 11.23
N VAL A 20 9.45 11.50 11.12
CA VAL A 20 10.10 10.96 9.92
C VAL A 20 9.94 9.45 9.94
N SER A 21 9.35 8.91 8.88
CA SER A 21 9.10 7.48 8.75
C SER A 21 10.36 6.70 8.36
N LYS A 22 10.51 5.51 8.94
CA LYS A 22 11.60 4.57 8.67
C LYS A 22 11.05 3.16 8.54
N ILE A 23 11.48 2.45 7.50
CA ILE A 23 11.11 1.04 7.28
C ILE A 23 11.98 0.16 8.18
N SER A 24 11.37 -0.78 8.89
CA SER A 24 12.03 -1.75 9.78
C SER A 24 11.65 -3.19 9.43
N ASP A 25 12.25 -4.16 10.12
CA ASP A 25 11.93 -5.60 9.96
C ASP A 25 12.25 -6.14 8.55
N VAL A 26 13.47 -5.87 8.11
CA VAL A 26 14.06 -6.39 6.86
C VAL A 26 14.46 -7.87 6.95
N GLY A 27 14.05 -8.59 8.00
CA GLY A 27 14.40 -10.00 8.19
C GLY A 27 13.87 -10.91 7.09
N LEU A 28 12.85 -10.45 6.35
CA LEU A 28 12.30 -11.12 5.19
C LEU A 28 12.78 -10.53 3.86
N ALA A 29 13.45 -9.38 3.86
CA ALA A 29 13.80 -8.66 2.65
C ALA A 29 14.80 -9.44 1.78
N ARG A 30 14.64 -9.38 0.45
CA ARG A 30 15.53 -10.06 -0.50
C ARG A 30 15.82 -9.23 -1.74
N LEU A 31 17.07 -9.30 -2.20
CA LEU A 31 17.43 -8.84 -3.54
C LEU A 31 16.76 -9.77 -4.55
N VAL A 32 16.09 -9.18 -5.51
CA VAL A 32 15.42 -9.90 -6.58
C VAL A 32 16.16 -9.55 -7.88
N PRO A 33 16.98 -10.46 -8.43
CA PRO A 33 17.66 -10.19 -9.68
C PRO A 33 16.61 -10.01 -10.80
N PRO A 34 16.85 -9.13 -11.80
CA PRO A 34 15.87 -8.85 -12.86
C PRO A 34 15.43 -10.09 -13.65
N SER A 35 16.30 -11.10 -13.74
CA SER A 35 16.03 -12.39 -14.38
C SER A 35 15.11 -13.32 -13.58
N VAL A 36 14.87 -13.03 -12.30
CA VAL A 36 14.21 -13.91 -11.31
C VAL A 36 13.03 -13.19 -10.63
N ALA A 37 12.67 -11.98 -11.10
CA ALA A 37 11.57 -11.17 -10.57
C ALA A 37 10.21 -11.88 -10.61
N ASP A 38 10.10 -12.92 -11.42
CA ASP A 38 8.93 -13.79 -11.55
C ASP A 38 9.18 -15.24 -11.09
N GLN A 39 10.25 -15.53 -10.33
CA GLN A 39 10.61 -16.93 -9.97
C GLN A 39 10.90 -17.18 -8.48
N THR A 40 10.82 -16.17 -7.62
CA THR A 40 11.19 -16.36 -6.21
C THR A 40 10.02 -16.89 -5.37
N THR A 41 10.07 -18.18 -5.03
CA THR A 41 9.18 -18.85 -4.07
C THR A 41 9.74 -18.72 -2.65
N GLN A 42 8.91 -18.34 -1.69
CA GLN A 42 9.03 -18.80 -0.29
C GLN A 42 7.78 -18.42 0.51
N TYR A 43 6.92 -19.41 0.75
CA TYR A 43 5.82 -19.33 1.71
C TYR A 43 6.36 -19.21 3.12
N LEU A 44 6.15 -18.06 3.77
CA LEU A 44 6.24 -17.92 5.23
C LEU A 44 4.86 -17.50 5.74
N LEU A 45 3.99 -18.49 5.91
CA LEU A 45 2.71 -18.34 6.61
C LEU A 45 2.99 -18.23 8.11
N THR A 46 3.31 -17.03 8.58
CA THR A 46 3.23 -16.71 10.01
C THR A 46 1.81 -16.22 10.30
N GLY A 47 0.98 -17.11 10.85
CA GLY A 47 -0.46 -16.99 11.03
C GLY A 47 -0.92 -15.95 12.07
N ALA A 48 -0.85 -14.66 11.72
CA ALA A 48 -1.61 -13.63 12.40
C ALA A 48 -2.66 -13.06 11.43
N ALA A 49 -3.94 -13.13 11.79
CA ALA A 49 -5.08 -12.71 10.95
C ALA A 49 -4.91 -11.30 10.34
N GLY A 50 -4.21 -10.38 11.04
CA GLY A 50 -3.95 -9.02 10.57
C GLY A 50 -2.88 -8.89 9.47
N LYS A 51 -1.97 -9.86 9.31
CA LYS A 51 -0.91 -9.82 8.27
C LYS A 51 -1.47 -10.11 6.88
N PHE A 52 -2.51 -10.94 6.78
CA PHE A 52 -3.09 -11.37 5.50
C PHE A 52 -3.61 -10.22 4.64
N CYS A 53 -4.12 -9.15 5.24
CA CYS A 53 -4.67 -8.02 4.49
C CYS A 53 -3.60 -7.24 3.70
N TYR A 54 -2.31 -7.38 4.05
CA TYR A 54 -1.21 -6.72 3.34
C TYR A 54 -0.53 -7.67 2.33
N ILE A 55 -0.89 -8.95 2.32
CA ILE A 55 -0.29 -9.93 1.40
C ILE A 55 -0.89 -9.73 0.01
N ASP A 56 -0.02 -9.57 -0.97
CA ASP A 56 -0.39 -9.53 -2.39
C ASP A 56 -1.20 -10.80 -2.75
N PRO A 57 -2.46 -10.67 -3.19
CA PRO A 57 -3.32 -11.81 -3.48
C PRO A 57 -2.81 -12.65 -4.65
N GLU A 58 -2.16 -12.04 -5.64
CA GLU A 58 -1.56 -12.76 -6.76
C GLU A 58 -0.28 -13.49 -6.31
N TYR A 59 0.51 -12.91 -5.41
CA TYR A 59 1.62 -13.64 -4.77
C TYR A 59 1.10 -14.82 -3.95
N GLN A 60 0.03 -14.65 -3.18
CA GLN A 60 -0.58 -15.74 -2.42
C GLN A 60 -1.05 -16.88 -3.32
N GLN A 61 -1.56 -16.56 -4.52
CA GLN A 61 -2.04 -17.57 -5.47
C GLN A 61 -0.90 -18.23 -6.27
N THR A 62 0.05 -17.44 -6.75
CA THR A 62 1.08 -17.90 -7.72
C THR A 62 2.39 -18.30 -7.05
N GLY A 63 2.61 -17.89 -5.80
CA GLY A 63 3.90 -17.99 -5.12
C GLY A 63 4.97 -17.03 -5.65
N LEU A 64 4.66 -16.21 -6.66
CA LEU A 64 5.61 -15.31 -7.32
C LEU A 64 5.64 -13.97 -6.58
N LEU A 65 6.78 -13.64 -6.00
CA LEU A 65 6.99 -12.37 -5.31
C LEU A 65 7.80 -11.42 -6.20
N GLY A 66 7.38 -10.16 -6.26
CA GLY A 66 8.17 -9.10 -6.89
C GLY A 66 7.93 -7.74 -6.24
N VAL A 67 8.53 -6.70 -6.82
CA VAL A 67 8.38 -5.30 -6.35
C VAL A 67 6.91 -4.88 -6.27
N LYS A 68 6.08 -5.37 -7.20
CA LYS A 68 4.63 -5.09 -7.22
C LYS A 68 3.88 -5.68 -6.03
N SER A 69 4.44 -6.66 -5.33
CA SER A 69 3.87 -7.19 -4.09
C SER A 69 3.97 -6.17 -2.96
N ASP A 70 5.11 -5.49 -2.81
CA ASP A 70 5.24 -4.40 -1.83
C ASP A 70 4.38 -3.18 -2.22
N VAL A 71 4.18 -2.92 -3.52
CA VAL A 71 3.26 -1.88 -3.99
C VAL A 71 1.82 -2.14 -3.51
N TYR A 72 1.38 -3.40 -3.54
CA TYR A 72 0.06 -3.76 -3.01
C TYR A 72 -0.02 -3.47 -1.51
N SER A 73 0.95 -3.94 -0.73
CA SER A 73 1.01 -3.70 0.71
C SER A 73 1.03 -2.21 1.05
N LEU A 74 1.79 -1.41 0.29
CA LEU A 74 1.80 0.05 0.40
C LEU A 74 0.42 0.64 0.14
N GLY A 75 -0.28 0.20 -0.91
CA GLY A 75 -1.64 0.66 -1.21
C GLY A 75 -2.59 0.46 -0.03
N VAL A 76 -2.53 -0.69 0.64
CA VAL A 76 -3.35 -0.98 1.84
C VAL A 76 -2.99 -0.01 2.98
N VAL A 77 -1.70 0.22 3.23
CA VAL A 77 -1.24 1.18 4.25
C VAL A 77 -1.74 2.60 3.93
N LEU A 78 -1.64 3.05 2.68
CA LEU A 78 -2.11 4.37 2.27
C LEU A 78 -3.62 4.53 2.51
N LEU A 79 -4.43 3.50 2.21
CA LEU A 79 -5.87 3.53 2.50
C LEU A 79 -6.14 3.62 4.00
N GLN A 80 -5.35 2.95 4.83
CA GLN A 80 -5.50 3.05 6.28
C GLN A 80 -5.17 4.45 6.79
N ILE A 81 -4.14 5.09 6.26
CA ILE A 81 -3.75 6.46 6.66
C ILE A 81 -4.91 7.44 6.52
N ILE A 82 -5.67 7.36 5.42
CA ILE A 82 -6.77 8.31 5.17
C ILE A 82 -8.07 7.95 5.89
N THR A 83 -8.23 6.70 6.34
CA THR A 83 -9.49 6.23 6.93
C THR A 83 -9.42 5.97 8.44
N GLY A 84 -8.23 5.74 8.99
CA GLY A 84 -8.04 5.29 10.36
C GLY A 84 -8.62 3.90 10.64
N LYS A 85 -9.01 3.12 9.62
CA LYS A 85 -9.75 1.85 9.76
C LYS A 85 -8.84 0.61 9.65
N SER A 86 -9.37 -0.53 10.11
CA SER A 86 -8.79 -1.86 9.89
C SER A 86 -8.63 -2.14 8.38
N PRO A 87 -7.56 -2.83 7.94
CA PRO A 87 -7.30 -3.05 6.52
C PRO A 87 -8.30 -4.03 5.87
N MET A 88 -9.07 -4.78 6.67
CA MET A 88 -10.02 -5.78 6.16
C MET A 88 -11.17 -5.12 5.39
N GLY A 89 -11.27 -5.44 4.09
CA GLY A 89 -12.31 -4.89 3.21
C GLY A 89 -12.14 -3.42 2.82
N LEU A 90 -11.02 -2.80 3.18
CA LEU A 90 -10.83 -1.36 3.09
C LEU A 90 -10.83 -0.85 1.65
N SER A 91 -10.16 -1.55 0.74
CA SER A 91 -10.14 -1.21 -0.69
C SER A 91 -11.55 -1.20 -1.31
N TYR A 92 -12.40 -2.14 -0.91
CA TYR A 92 -13.79 -2.17 -1.37
C TYR A 92 -14.60 -0.99 -0.82
N LEU A 93 -14.48 -0.72 0.49
CA LEU A 93 -15.15 0.39 1.16
C LEU A 93 -14.81 1.74 0.49
N VAL A 94 -13.52 2.03 0.33
CA VAL A 94 -13.06 3.29 -0.26
C VAL A 94 -13.44 3.39 -1.74
N LYS A 95 -13.33 2.30 -2.51
CA LYS A 95 -13.77 2.28 -3.91
C LYS A 95 -15.26 2.58 -4.05
N LYS A 96 -16.10 1.98 -3.19
CA LYS A 96 -17.54 2.26 -3.16
C LYS A 96 -17.81 3.73 -2.84
N ALA A 97 -17.14 4.28 -1.81
CA ALA A 97 -17.31 5.68 -1.43
C ALA A 97 -16.89 6.65 -2.55
N LEU A 98 -15.81 6.38 -3.27
CA LEU A 98 -15.41 7.19 -4.44
C LEU A 98 -16.44 7.13 -5.57
N LEU A 99 -16.97 5.96 -5.89
CA LEU A 99 -17.99 5.79 -6.94
C LEU A 99 -19.31 6.48 -6.57
N SER A 100 -19.66 6.49 -5.29
CA SER A 100 -20.85 7.17 -4.76
C SER A 100 -20.63 8.64 -4.42
N ASN A 101 -19.42 9.18 -4.62
CA ASN A 101 -19.04 10.54 -4.23
C ASN A 101 -19.25 10.84 -2.73
N THR A 102 -19.08 9.83 -1.86
CA THR A 102 -19.23 9.90 -0.41
C THR A 102 -17.91 9.62 0.32
N LEU A 103 -16.77 9.99 -0.28
CA LEU A 103 -15.44 9.73 0.30
C LEU A 103 -15.30 10.26 1.73
N SER A 104 -15.86 11.44 2.02
CA SER A 104 -15.83 12.06 3.36
C SER A 104 -16.40 11.18 4.47
N GLU A 105 -17.36 10.29 4.17
CA GLU A 105 -17.99 9.40 5.16
C GLU A 105 -17.06 8.26 5.61
N VAL A 106 -16.02 7.96 4.84
CA VAL A 106 -15.08 6.87 5.15
C VAL A 106 -13.73 7.36 5.65
N LEU A 107 -13.46 8.67 5.58
CA LEU A 107 -12.23 9.27 6.09
C LEU A 107 -12.18 9.19 7.62
N ASP A 108 -10.97 9.35 8.17
CA ASP A 108 -10.76 9.40 9.61
C ASP A 108 -11.52 10.62 10.20
N PRO A 109 -12.50 10.41 11.10
CA PRO A 109 -13.28 11.49 11.68
C PRO A 109 -12.49 12.36 12.68
N SER A 110 -11.31 11.92 13.10
CA SER A 110 -10.43 12.72 13.97
C SER A 110 -9.75 13.89 13.25
N VAL A 111 -9.71 13.85 11.91
CA VAL A 111 -9.20 14.92 11.06
C VAL A 111 -10.41 15.67 10.46
N THR A 112 -10.52 16.96 10.75
CA THR A 112 -11.73 17.75 10.44
C THR A 112 -11.63 18.56 9.15
N ASP A 113 -10.42 18.75 8.63
CA ASP A 113 -10.06 19.68 7.56
C ASP A 113 -9.46 18.97 6.34
N TRP A 114 -9.98 17.80 6.00
CA TRP A 114 -9.51 17.02 4.86
C TRP A 114 -9.53 17.82 3.54
N PRO A 115 -8.41 17.91 2.81
CA PRO A 115 -8.40 18.46 1.45
C PRO A 115 -9.01 17.43 0.49
N ILE A 116 -10.33 17.46 0.32
CA ILE A 116 -11.10 16.38 -0.34
C ILE A 116 -10.60 16.06 -1.75
N GLU A 117 -10.19 17.05 -2.54
CA GLU A 117 -9.69 16.81 -3.90
C GLU A 117 -8.33 16.09 -3.91
N ALA A 118 -7.38 16.54 -3.08
CA ALA A 118 -6.10 15.89 -2.90
C ALA A 118 -6.28 14.48 -2.31
N THR A 119 -7.17 14.35 -1.32
CA THR A 119 -7.51 13.08 -0.66
C THR A 119 -8.16 12.10 -1.64
N SER A 120 -9.02 12.56 -2.54
CA SER A 120 -9.61 11.75 -3.62
C SER A 120 -8.54 11.25 -4.60
N SER A 121 -7.59 12.12 -4.97
CA SER A 121 -6.46 11.73 -5.82
C SER A 121 -5.56 10.68 -5.14
N PHE A 122 -5.28 10.88 -3.85
CA PHE A 122 -4.54 9.95 -3.02
C PHE A 122 -5.25 8.59 -2.90
N ALA A 123 -6.55 8.59 -2.62
CA ALA A 123 -7.36 7.38 -2.52
C ALA A 123 -7.38 6.60 -3.85
N LYS A 124 -7.50 7.28 -5.00
CA LYS A 124 -7.43 6.66 -6.33
C LYS A 124 -6.07 6.02 -6.59
N LEU A 125 -4.97 6.69 -6.24
CA LEU A 125 -3.62 6.15 -6.37
C LEU A 125 -3.45 4.89 -5.49
N ALA A 126 -3.89 4.96 -4.24
CA ALA A 126 -3.84 3.85 -3.30
C ALA A 126 -4.66 2.64 -3.79
N LEU A 127 -5.87 2.87 -4.31
CA LEU A 127 -6.68 1.79 -4.91
C LEU A 127 -6.01 1.17 -6.13
N LYS A 128 -5.34 1.96 -6.98
CA LYS A 128 -4.58 1.45 -8.13
C LYS A 128 -3.41 0.57 -7.68
N CYS A 129 -2.78 0.88 -6.55
CA CYS A 129 -1.77 0.03 -5.93
C CYS A 129 -2.37 -1.30 -5.43
N CYS A 130 -3.62 -1.29 -4.97
CA CYS A 130 -4.36 -2.46 -4.48
C CYS A 130 -5.00 -3.33 -5.57
N GLU A 131 -4.71 -3.11 -6.86
CA GLU A 131 -5.26 -3.94 -7.93
C GLU A 131 -4.87 -5.42 -7.76
N LEU A 132 -5.82 -6.32 -8.03
CA LEU A 132 -5.62 -7.75 -7.78
C LEU A 132 -4.51 -8.31 -8.66
N ARG A 133 -4.43 -7.86 -9.91
CA ARG A 133 -3.39 -8.26 -10.86
C ARG A 133 -2.18 -7.34 -10.75
N LYS A 134 -0.99 -7.91 -10.57
CA LYS A 134 0.30 -7.21 -10.47
C LYS A 134 0.57 -6.29 -11.66
N ARG A 135 0.19 -6.72 -12.87
CA ARG A 135 0.37 -5.94 -14.10
C ARG A 135 -0.46 -4.66 -14.13
N ASP A 136 -1.57 -4.61 -13.41
CA ASP A 136 -2.48 -3.46 -13.37
C ASP A 136 -2.04 -2.43 -12.30
N ARG A 137 -1.15 -2.83 -11.38
CA ARG A 137 -0.57 -1.95 -10.36
C ARG A 137 0.43 -0.97 -11.00
N PRO A 138 0.50 0.28 -10.52
CA PRO A 138 1.47 1.25 -11.02
C PRO A 138 2.90 0.84 -10.69
N ASP A 139 3.86 1.41 -11.39
CA ASP A 139 5.26 1.31 -11.01
C ASP A 139 5.58 2.27 -9.85
N LEU A 140 6.39 1.80 -8.90
CA LEU A 140 6.67 2.54 -7.68
C LEU A 140 7.48 3.82 -7.94
N GLY A 141 8.54 3.70 -8.73
CA GLY A 141 9.49 4.80 -8.94
C GLY A 141 9.02 5.81 -9.98
N THR A 142 8.32 5.35 -11.02
CA THR A 142 7.93 6.19 -12.16
C THR A 142 6.51 6.74 -12.09
N VAL A 143 5.63 6.16 -11.26
CA VAL A 143 4.22 6.60 -11.15
C VAL A 143 3.86 6.94 -9.71
N VAL A 144 4.01 5.99 -8.77
CA VAL A 144 3.55 6.20 -7.38
C VAL A 144 4.30 7.34 -6.72
N LEU A 145 5.63 7.31 -6.74
CA LEU A 145 6.46 8.30 -6.06
C LEU A 145 6.25 9.73 -6.63
N PRO A 146 6.28 9.97 -7.96
CA PRO A 146 5.98 11.28 -8.52
C PRO A 146 4.58 11.79 -8.18
N GLU A 147 3.55 10.94 -8.22
CA GLU A 147 2.19 11.34 -7.88
C GLU A 147 2.04 11.70 -6.40
N LEU A 148 2.69 10.97 -5.49
CA LEU A 148 2.71 11.33 -4.07
C LEU A 148 3.38 12.69 -3.83
N TYR A 149 4.47 13.00 -4.53
CA TYR A 149 5.08 14.33 -4.48
C TYR A 149 4.14 15.43 -5.00
N ARG A 150 3.43 15.17 -6.11
CA ARG A 150 2.46 16.10 -6.68
C ARG A 150 1.32 16.39 -5.71
N ILE A 151 0.75 15.35 -5.10
CA ILE A 151 -0.33 15.47 -4.11
C ILE A 151 0.13 16.25 -2.89
N LYS A 152 1.36 16.00 -2.40
CA LYS A 152 1.95 16.73 -1.27
C LYS A 152 2.05 18.24 -1.53
N VAL A 153 2.35 18.64 -2.75
CA VAL A 153 2.45 20.07 -3.13
C VAL A 153 1.06 20.72 -3.24
N VAL A 154 0.05 19.98 -3.71
CA VAL A 154 -1.31 20.52 -3.91
C VAL A 154 -2.11 20.58 -2.61
N GLY A 155 -1.86 19.67 -1.67
CA GLY A 155 -2.58 19.58 -0.39
C GLY A 155 -1.90 20.28 0.79
N GLY A 156 -0.76 20.94 0.58
CA GLY A 156 0.02 21.63 1.61
C GLY A 156 0.01 23.14 1.47
#